data_AF-A0A494RFE4-F1
#
_entry.id   AF-A0A494RFE4-F1
#
_cell.length_a   1.000
_cell.length_b   1.000
_cell.length_c   1.000
_cell.angle_alpha   90.00
_cell.angle_beta   90.00
_cell.angle_gamma   90.00
#
_symmetry.space_group_name_H-M   'P 1'
#
loop_
_entity.id
_entity.type
_entity.pdbx_description
1 polymer ?
#
loop_
_entity_poly.entity_id
_entity_poly.type
_entity_poly.pdbx_seq_one_letter_code
_entity_poly.pdbx_strand_id
1 'polypeptide(L)'
;MAQALGEALMPRIAGRGPWPVQFVLHLAHRGQVNVSAGYAAQGWHITLGAQQAGTRQWLARQRQACQRRLGRALGQPVSLQLMAQYL
;
A
#
# COMPACT_ATOMS: atom_id res chain seq x y z
N MET A 1 -8.21 4.31 -4.02
CA MET A 1 -7.11 3.69 -3.26
C MET A 1 -5.76 3.85 -3.93
N ALA A 2 -5.54 3.29 -5.14
CA ALA A 2 -4.24 3.39 -5.82
C ALA A 2 -3.70 4.82 -5.94
N GLN A 3 -4.58 5.78 -6.26
CA GLN A 3 -4.22 7.19 -6.32
C GLN A 3 -3.82 7.75 -4.95
N ALA A 4 -4.67 7.59 -3.93
CA ALA A 4 -4.35 8.01 -2.56
C ALA A 4 -3.07 7.36 -2.01
N LEU A 5 -2.80 6.10 -2.34
CA LEU A 5 -1.53 5.43 -2.04
C LEU A 5 -0.38 6.08 -2.80
N GLY A 6 -0.54 6.36 -4.10
CA GLY A 6 0.46 7.04 -4.92
C GLY A 6 0.79 8.43 -4.38
N GLU A 7 -0.23 9.25 -4.10
CA GLU A 7 -0.09 10.59 -3.52
C GLU A 7 0.57 10.55 -2.13
N ALA A 8 0.23 9.57 -1.30
CA ALA A 8 0.90 9.38 -0.02
C ALA A 8 2.37 8.93 -0.19
N LEU A 9 2.65 8.07 -1.17
CA LEU A 9 3.97 7.48 -1.35
C LEU A 9 4.94 8.39 -2.10
N MET A 10 4.52 9.13 -3.12
CA MET A 10 5.38 10.01 -3.93
C MET A 10 6.31 10.93 -3.11
N PRO A 11 5.83 11.71 -2.11
CA PRO A 11 6.72 12.56 -1.31
C PRO A 11 7.68 11.74 -0.44
N ARG A 12 7.30 10.54 -0.04
CA ARG A 12 8.10 9.63 0.80
C ARG A 12 9.15 8.88 -0.01
N ILE A 13 8.85 8.59 -1.28
CA ILE A 13 9.76 7.94 -2.25
C ILE A 13 10.89 8.88 -2.67
N ALA A 14 10.60 10.16 -2.86
CA ALA A 14 11.61 11.16 -3.19
C ALA A 14 12.58 11.46 -2.02
N GLY A 15 12.18 11.17 -0.79
CA GLY A 15 13.02 11.33 0.39
C GLY A 15 13.97 10.16 0.59
N ARG A 16 15.26 10.43 0.83
CA ARG A 16 16.24 9.45 1.36
C ARG A 16 15.97 9.13 2.84
N GLY A 17 14.73 8.81 3.19
CA GLY A 17 14.32 8.46 4.55
C GLY A 17 14.61 6.98 4.87
N PRO A 18 14.52 6.59 6.16
CA PRO A 18 14.62 5.20 6.55
C PRO A 18 13.45 4.40 5.97
N TRP A 19 13.78 3.35 5.22
CA TRP A 19 12.82 2.38 4.71
C TRP A 19 12.75 1.17 5.66
N PRO A 20 11.58 0.53 5.84
CA PRO A 20 10.30 0.83 5.21
C PRO A 20 9.57 2.01 5.86
N VAL A 21 8.88 2.82 5.05
CA VAL A 21 8.02 3.91 5.51
C VAL A 21 6.65 3.35 5.88
N GLN A 22 6.19 3.67 7.10
CA GLN A 22 4.92 3.20 7.65
C GLN A 22 3.96 4.37 7.89
N PHE A 23 2.70 4.21 7.51
CA PHE A 23 1.66 5.20 7.77
C PHE A 23 0.26 4.57 7.77
N VAL A 24 -0.71 5.28 8.35
CA VAL A 24 -2.12 4.86 8.36
C VAL A 24 -2.88 5.62 7.29
N LEU A 25 -3.58 4.89 6.43
CA LEU A 25 -4.51 5.44 5.46
C LEU A 25 -5.93 5.32 6.00
N HIS A 26 -6.61 6.46 6.15
CA HIS A 26 -8.02 6.49 6.52
C HIS A 26 -8.88 6.40 5.25
N LEU A 27 -9.63 5.31 5.12
CA LEU A 27 -10.58 5.12 4.04
C LEU A 27 -11.99 5.41 4.54
N ALA A 28 -12.63 6.43 3.96
CA ALA A 28 -13.93 6.96 4.40
C ALA A 28 -14.97 5.89 4.81
N HIS A 29 -15.14 4.84 4.00
CA HIS A 29 -16.14 3.78 4.26
C HIS A 29 -15.53 2.41 4.61
N ARG A 30 -14.21 2.33 4.79
CA ARG A 30 -13.49 1.05 4.99
C ARG A 30 -12.59 1.08 6.22
N GLY A 31 -12.61 2.16 7.00
CA GLY A 31 -11.82 2.30 8.22
C GLY A 31 -10.34 2.50 7.94
N GLN A 32 -9.51 2.16 8.93
CA GLN A 32 -8.07 2.36 8.89
C GLN A 32 -7.35 1.19 8.20
N VAL A 33 -6.38 1.54 7.37
CA VAL A 33 -5.46 0.59 6.74
C VAL A 33 -4.04 1.01 7.08
N ASN A 34 -3.32 0.14 7.78
CA ASN A 34 -1.89 0.30 8.01
C ASN A 34 -1.16 -0.03 6.71
N VAL A 35 -0.31 0.88 6.26
CA VAL A 35 0.50 0.76 5.06
C VAL A 35 1.95 0.74 5.48
N SER A 36 2.69 -0.27 5.02
CA SER A 36 4.15 -0.27 5.08
C SER A 36 4.67 -0.38 3.66
N ALA A 37 5.56 0.52 3.26
CA ALA A 37 6.15 0.54 1.93
C ALA A 37 7.66 0.58 2.05
N GLY A 38 8.35 -0.26 1.29
CA GLY A 38 9.81 -0.33 1.22
C GLY A 38 10.27 -0.57 -0.19
N TYR A 39 11.44 -0.06 -0.54
CA TYR A 39 12.12 -0.47 -1.77
C TYR A 39 12.94 -1.72 -1.49
N ALA A 40 12.72 -2.80 -2.22
CA ALA A 40 13.43 -4.06 -2.07
C ALA A 40 13.92 -4.55 -3.43
N ALA A 41 15.24 -4.76 -3.56
CA ALA A 41 16.00 -5.34 -4.68
C ALA A 41 15.55 -5.04 -6.13
N GLN A 42 14.32 -5.36 -6.51
CA GLN A 42 13.76 -5.23 -7.86
C GLN A 42 12.47 -4.41 -7.93
N GLY A 43 12.01 -3.77 -6.85
CA GLY A 43 10.83 -2.91 -6.90
C GLY A 43 10.27 -2.47 -5.55
N TRP A 44 9.09 -1.87 -5.59
CA TRP A 44 8.36 -1.45 -4.39
C TRP A 44 7.64 -2.63 -3.77
N HIS A 45 7.89 -2.87 -2.49
CA HIS A 45 7.10 -3.78 -1.68
C HIS A 45 6.18 -2.96 -0.77
N ILE A 46 4.87 -3.12 -0.95
CA ILE A 46 3.85 -2.47 -0.14
C ILE A 46 3.00 -3.54 0.57
N THR A 47 2.91 -3.48 1.89
CA THR A 47 2.01 -4.30 2.69
C THR A 47 0.85 -3.46 3.21
N LEU A 48 -0.35 -4.05 3.20
CA LEU A 48 -1.58 -3.42 3.71
C LEU A 48 -2.20 -4.29 4.81
N GLY A 49 -2.33 -3.73 6.00
CA GLY A 49 -3.05 -4.35 7.12
C GLY A 49 -4.37 -3.62 7.38
N ALA A 50 -5.48 -4.34 7.32
CA ALA A 50 -6.79 -3.80 7.68
C ALA A 50 -7.34 -4.49 8.92
N GLN A 51 -7.87 -3.72 9.88
CA GLN A 51 -8.50 -4.28 11.09
C GLN A 51 -9.80 -5.02 10.78
N GLN A 52 -10.62 -4.50 9.87
CA GLN A 52 -11.92 -5.09 9.56
C GLN A 52 -11.84 -6.13 8.44
N ALA A 53 -12.47 -7.29 8.63
CA ALA A 53 -12.53 -8.37 7.65
C ALA A 53 -13.16 -7.92 6.30
N GLY A 54 -14.22 -7.11 6.34
CA GLY A 54 -14.85 -6.55 5.15
C GLY A 54 -13.90 -5.64 4.35
N THR A 55 -13.02 -4.92 5.04
CA THR A 55 -11.97 -4.11 4.41
C THR A 55 -10.89 -4.98 3.81
N ARG A 56 -10.43 -6.04 4.50
CA ARG A 56 -9.46 -7.00 3.92
C ARG A 56 -9.98 -7.62 2.62
N GLN A 57 -11.24 -8.06 2.61
CA GLN A 57 -11.83 -8.66 1.41
C GLN A 57 -11.97 -7.63 0.27
N TRP A 58 -12.33 -6.39 0.59
CA TRP A 58 -12.34 -5.31 -0.39
C TRP A 58 -10.93 -5.00 -0.93
N LEU A 59 -9.92 -4.97 -0.06
CA LEU A 59 -8.51 -4.79 -0.44
C LEU A 59 -8.03 -5.92 -1.35
N ALA A 60 -8.41 -7.18 -1.05
CA ALA A 60 -8.05 -8.33 -1.87
C ALA A 60 -8.58 -8.20 -3.30
N ARG A 61 -9.84 -7.77 -3.45
CA ARG A 61 -10.45 -7.49 -4.76
C ARG A 61 -9.77 -6.34 -5.49
N GLN A 62 -9.34 -5.30 -4.77
CA GLN A 62 -8.70 -4.12 -5.35
C GLN A 62 -7.20 -4.26 -5.57
N ARG A 63 -6.57 -5.31 -5.00
CA ARG A 63 -5.11 -5.50 -4.96
C ARG A 63 -4.46 -5.42 -6.33
N GLN A 64 -4.91 -6.24 -7.28
CA GLN A 64 -4.28 -6.33 -8.60
C GLN A 64 -4.45 -5.03 -9.40
N ALA A 65 -5.62 -4.40 -9.30
CA ALA A 65 -5.87 -3.11 -9.93
C ALA A 65 -5.00 -2.00 -9.32
N CYS A 66 -4.85 -2.00 -7.99
CA CYS A 66 -3.99 -1.04 -7.30
C CYS A 66 -2.52 -1.24 -7.64
N GLN A 67 -2.05 -2.49 -7.65
CA GLN A 67 -0.67 -2.82 -8.00
C GLN A 67 -0.30 -2.33 -9.40
N ARG A 68 -1.16 -2.57 -10.41
CA ARG A 68 -0.94 -2.08 -11.77
C ARG A 68 -0.92 -0.54 -11.85
N ARG A 69 -1.85 0.13 -11.17
CA ARG A 69 -1.94 1.60 -11.19
C ARG A 69 -0.75 2.25 -10.47
N LEU A 70 -0.35 1.71 -9.32
CA LEU A 70 0.84 2.17 -8.59
C LEU A 70 2.11 1.92 -9.39
N GLY A 71 2.25 0.76 -10.03
CA GLY A 71 3.43 0.49 -10.87
C GLY A 71 3.56 1.47 -12.02
N ARG A 72 2.43 1.88 -12.63
CA ARG A 72 2.42 2.95 -13.64
C ARG A 72 2.77 4.31 -13.05
N ALA A 73 2.22 4.66 -11.90
CA ALA A 73 2.46 5.96 -11.25
C ALA A 73 3.90 6.12 -10.74
N LEU A 74 4.50 5.03 -10.25
CA LEU A 74 5.87 5.02 -9.70
C LEU A 74 6.94 4.68 -10.75
N GLY A 75 6.55 4.27 -11.95
CA GLY A 75 7.48 3.86 -13.02
C GLY A 75 8.29 2.60 -12.71
N GLN A 76 7.93 1.86 -11.66
CA GLN A 76 8.64 0.68 -11.17
C GLN A 76 7.66 -0.43 -10.80
N PRO A 77 8.04 -1.70 -10.87
CA PRO A 77 7.18 -2.79 -10.43
C PRO A 77 6.85 -2.63 -8.94
N VAL A 78 5.58 -2.84 -8.62
CA VAL A 78 5.04 -2.80 -7.27
C VAL A 78 4.53 -4.20 -6.94
N SER A 79 4.85 -4.67 -5.75
CA SER A 79 4.32 -5.89 -5.15
C SER A 79 3.45 -5.51 -3.96
N LEU A 80 2.18 -5.87 -4.02
CA LEU A 80 1.22 -5.55 -2.96
C LEU A 80 0.80 -6.82 -2.22
N GLN A 81 1.04 -6.85 -0.91
CA GLN A 81 0.63 -7.93 -0.02
C GLN A 81 -0.38 -7.45 1.01
N LEU A 82 -1.30 -8.33 1.39
CA LEU A 82 -2.21 -8.08 2.51
C LEU A 82 -1.66 -8.81 3.72
N MET A 83 -1.49 -8.10 4.84
CA MET A 83 -1.13 -8.76 6.08
C MET A 83 -2.34 -9.53 6.60
N ALA A 84 -2.18 -10.84 6.77
CA ALA A 84 -3.06 -11.61 7.62
C ALA A 84 -2.79 -11.14 9.05
N GLN A 85 -3.69 -10.34 9.64
CA GLN A 85 -3.60 -10.13 11.08
C GLN A 85 -4.10 -11.43 11.72
N TYR A 86 -3.17 -12.20 12.28
CA TYR A 86 -3.48 -13.27 13.22
C TYR A 86 -4.11 -12.60 14.44
N LEU A 87 -5.35 -12.99 14.75
CA LEU A 87 -5.98 -12.75 16.04
C LEU A 87 -5.38 -13.71 17.06
#